data_AF-A0A1E1W4C7-F1
#
_entry.id   AF-A0A1E1W4C7-F1
#
_cell.length_a   1.000
_cell.length_b   1.000
_cell.length_c   1.000
_cell.angle_alpha   90.00
_cell.angle_beta   90.00
_cell.angle_gamma   90.00
#
_symmetry.space_group_name_H-M   'P 1'
#
loop_
_entity.id
_entity.type
_entity.pdbx_description
1 polymer ?
#
loop_
_entity_poly.entity_id
_entity_poly.type
_entity_poly.pdbx_seq_one_letter_code
_entity_poly.pdbx_strand_id
1 'polypeptide(L)'
;AGTAQVALAAAASNVPVLVACETHKFSERVQTDAFVYNELGDPDALIDKNDENSPLKDWRSNPNLTPLNLTYDVTPASLVTAVITEKAILPCTSAPVVLRTKLTEYGM
;
A
#
# COMPACT_ATOMS: atom_id res chain seq x y z
N ALA A 1 -3.45 -2.49 5.45
CA ALA A 1 -2.36 -3.06 4.62
C ALA A 1 -2.71 -4.48 4.16
N GLY A 2 -2.05 -5.00 3.10
CA GLY A 2 -2.25 -6.37 2.60
C GLY A 2 -2.08 -6.53 1.09
N THR A 3 -1.99 -5.42 0.35
CA THR A 3 -1.82 -5.40 -1.11
C THR A 3 -0.60 -6.18 -1.57
N ALA A 4 0.54 -6.00 -0.89
CA ALA A 4 1.80 -6.64 -1.24
C ALA A 4 1.74 -8.15 -1.01
N GLN A 5 1.09 -8.59 0.07
CA GLN A 5 0.90 -10.01 0.37
C GLN A 5 0.00 -10.70 -0.64
N VAL A 6 -1.10 -10.05 -1.03
CA VAL A 6 -2.00 -10.57 -2.07
C VAL A 6 -1.27 -10.65 -3.41
N ALA A 7 -0.52 -9.60 -3.78
CA ALA A 7 0.24 -9.58 -5.02
C ALA A 7 1.32 -10.68 -5.06
N LEU A 8 1.99 -10.94 -3.94
CA LEU A 8 2.98 -12.00 -3.82
C LEU A 8 2.35 -13.40 -3.97
N ALA A 9 1.22 -13.64 -3.31
CA ALA A 9 0.50 -14.90 -3.40
C ALA A 9 -0.05 -15.16 -4.83
N ALA A 10 -0.54 -14.11 -5.49
CA ALA A 10 -0.97 -14.17 -6.88
C ALA A 10 0.20 -14.48 -7.82
N ALA A 11 1.34 -13.80 -7.64
CA ALA A 11 2.55 -14.05 -8.42
C ALA A 11 3.04 -15.50 -8.28
N ALA A 12 3.03 -16.06 -7.06
CA ALA A 12 3.38 -17.46 -6.83
C ALA A 12 2.44 -18.46 -7.54
N SER A 13 1.20 -18.03 -7.82
CA SER A 13 0.18 -18.83 -8.52
C SER A 13 0.11 -18.53 -10.02
N ASN A 14 1.04 -17.73 -10.57
CA ASN A 14 1.02 -17.25 -11.96
C ASN A 14 -0.27 -16.49 -12.33
N VAL A 15 -0.89 -15.82 -11.36
CA VAL A 15 -2.08 -14.99 -11.57
C VAL A 15 -1.65 -13.53 -11.76
N PRO A 16 -2.06 -12.86 -12.86
CA PRO A 16 -1.68 -11.48 -13.11
C PRO A 16 -2.36 -10.51 -12.14
N VAL A 17 -1.63 -9.51 -11.67
CA VAL A 17 -2.12 -8.47 -10.75
C VAL A 17 -2.24 -7.16 -11.50
N LEU A 18 -3.45 -6.61 -11.55
CA LEU A 18 -3.74 -5.32 -12.18
C LEU A 18 -4.05 -4.29 -11.11
N VAL A 19 -3.40 -3.12 -11.18
CA VAL A 19 -3.64 -2.00 -10.27
C VAL A 19 -4.37 -0.91 -11.02
N ALA A 20 -5.55 -0.49 -10.56
CA ALA A 20 -6.26 0.65 -11.10
C ALA A 20 -5.90 1.92 -10.32
N CYS A 21 -5.27 2.88 -10.99
CA CYS A 21 -4.82 4.12 -10.36
C CYS A 21 -4.90 5.29 -11.34
N GLU A 22 -5.55 6.38 -10.93
CA GLU A 22 -5.58 7.61 -11.70
C GLU A 22 -4.22 8.32 -11.67
N THR A 23 -3.85 8.98 -12.77
CA THR A 23 -2.52 9.61 -12.90
C THR A 23 -2.26 10.73 -11.91
N HIS A 24 -3.30 11.34 -11.32
CA HIS A 24 -3.16 12.38 -10.30
C HIS A 24 -2.63 11.85 -8.96
N LYS A 25 -2.72 10.53 -8.72
CA LYS A 25 -2.21 9.86 -7.51
C LYS A 25 -0.76 9.39 -7.65
N PHE A 26 -0.12 9.65 -8.80
CA PHE A 26 1.30 9.35 -8.96
C PHE A 26 2.14 10.31 -8.11
N SER A 27 3.27 9.82 -7.62
CA SER A 27 4.19 10.60 -6.78
C SER A 27 5.62 10.48 -7.28
N GLU A 28 6.39 11.56 -7.18
CA GLU A 28 7.84 11.55 -7.43
C GLU A 28 8.60 10.82 -6.30
N ARG A 29 7.97 10.66 -5.14
CA ARG A 29 8.56 9.99 -3.99
C ARG A 29 8.60 8.48 -4.23
N VAL A 30 9.78 7.89 -4.02
CA VAL A 30 9.99 6.44 -4.07
C VAL A 30 10.20 5.91 -2.65
N GLN A 31 9.65 4.74 -2.37
CA GLN A 31 9.77 4.05 -1.09
C GLN A 31 10.11 2.59 -1.33
N THR A 32 11.02 2.04 -0.53
CA THR A 32 11.43 0.63 -0.61
C THR A 32 10.85 -0.21 0.51
N ASP A 33 10.44 0.43 1.61
CA ASP A 33 9.82 -0.20 2.76
C ASP A 33 8.49 0.48 3.10
N ALA A 34 7.70 -0.19 3.94
CA ALA A 34 6.42 0.33 4.43
C ALA A 34 6.52 0.95 5.84
N PHE A 35 7.73 1.26 6.32
CA PHE A 35 7.95 1.80 7.67
C PHE A 35 8.21 3.30 7.66
N VAL A 36 9.01 3.79 6.70
CA VAL A 36 9.49 5.18 6.69
C VAL A 36 8.36 6.18 6.40
N TYR A 37 7.40 5.83 5.56
CA TYR A 37 6.25 6.68 5.24
C TYR A 37 4.97 5.86 5.23
N ASN A 38 4.27 5.89 6.35
CA ASN A 38 3.03 5.16 6.54
C ASN A 38 2.11 5.93 7.49
N GLU A 39 0.86 5.53 7.52
CA GLU A 39 -0.14 6.00 8.47
C GLU A 39 -0.33 4.90 9.54
N LEU A 40 -0.31 5.33 10.80
CA LEU A 40 -0.63 4.47 11.94
C LEU A 40 -2.15 4.50 12.15
N GLY A 41 -2.78 3.34 11.99
CA GLY A 41 -4.17 3.15 12.33
C GLY A 41 -4.38 3.03 13.85
N ASP A 42 -5.64 3.06 14.25
CA ASP A 42 -6.02 2.87 15.65
C ASP A 42 -5.60 1.47 16.14
N PRO A 43 -4.79 1.36 17.22
CA PRO A 43 -4.43 0.07 17.81
C PRO A 43 -5.62 -0.67 18.41
N ASP A 44 -6.65 0.04 18.87
CA ASP A 44 -7.85 -0.60 19.45
C ASP A 44 -8.73 -1.27 18.39
N ALA A 45 -8.55 -0.91 17.11
CA ALA A 45 -9.22 -1.59 16.01
C ALA A 45 -8.77 -3.04 15.83
N LEU A 46 -7.63 -3.44 16.40
CA LEU A 46 -7.14 -4.82 16.41
C LEU A 46 -7.79 -5.68 17.51
N ILE A 47 -8.51 -5.06 18.45
CA ILE A 47 -9.17 -5.75 19.56
C ILE A 47 -10.54 -6.22 19.09
N ASP A 48 -10.80 -7.52 19.17
CA ASP A 48 -12.15 -8.03 18.97
C ASP A 48 -13.07 -7.54 20.09
N LYS A 49 -14.05 -6.72 19.73
CA LYS A 49 -15.03 -6.14 20.66
C LYS A 49 -16.14 -7.14 21.02
N ASN A 50 -16.27 -8.23 20.26
CA ASN A 50 -17.30 -9.25 20.50
C ASN A 50 -16.84 -10.35 21.45
N ASP A 51 -15.53 -10.52 21.62
CA ASP A 51 -14.96 -11.49 22.54
C ASP A 51 -14.67 -10.84 23.91
N GLU A 52 -15.40 -11.28 24.92
CA GLU A 52 -15.23 -10.79 26.29
C GLU A 52 -13.85 -11.15 26.88
N ASN A 53 -13.16 -12.15 26.33
CA ASN A 53 -11.86 -12.62 26.82
C ASN A 53 -10.69 -12.31 25.87
N SER A 54 -10.84 -11.28 25.03
CA SER A 54 -9.81 -10.90 24.06
C SER A 54 -8.47 -10.57 24.74
N PRO A 55 -7.36 -11.22 24.36
CA PRO A 55 -6.06 -11.11 25.05
C PRO A 55 -5.42 -9.72 24.93
N LEU A 56 -5.93 -8.88 24.02
CA LEU A 56 -5.43 -7.53 23.79
C LEU A 56 -6.20 -6.46 24.56
N LYS A 57 -7.26 -6.78 25.32
CA LYS A 57 -8.08 -5.77 26.04
C LYS A 57 -7.26 -4.86 26.95
N ASP A 58 -6.33 -5.43 27.71
CA ASP A 58 -5.52 -4.70 28.70
C ASP A 58 -4.12 -4.36 28.19
N TRP A 59 -3.94 -4.23 26.86
CA TRP A 59 -2.61 -4.02 26.27
C TRP A 59 -1.90 -2.77 26.81
N ARG A 60 -2.64 -1.73 27.17
CA ARG A 60 -2.11 -0.48 27.75
C ARG A 60 -1.48 -0.66 29.12
N SER A 61 -1.87 -1.70 29.85
CA SER A 61 -1.34 -2.01 31.19
C SER A 61 0.00 -2.73 31.12
N ASN A 62 0.35 -3.35 29.99
CA ASN A 62 1.59 -4.09 29.83
C ASN A 62 2.64 -3.26 29.08
N PRO A 63 3.75 -2.85 29.73
CA PRO A 63 4.78 -2.01 29.09
C PRO A 63 5.55 -2.72 27.97
N ASN A 64 5.48 -4.05 27.88
CA ASN A 64 6.16 -4.83 26.84
C ASN A 64 5.28 -5.14 25.63
N LEU A 65 4.03 -4.64 25.60
CA LEU A 65 3.07 -4.92 24.54
C LEU A 65 2.63 -3.63 23.86
N THR A 66 2.78 -3.56 22.54
CA THR A 66 2.31 -2.44 21.73
C THR A 66 1.72 -2.98 20.44
N PRO A 67 0.38 -2.98 20.30
CA PRO A 67 -0.28 -3.31 19.04
C PRO A 67 0.11 -2.30 17.97
N LEU A 68 0.38 -2.81 16.76
CA LEU A 68 0.76 -1.99 15.61
C LEU A 68 -0.21 -2.26 14.46
N ASN A 69 -0.88 -1.20 14.01
CA ASN A 69 -1.79 -1.25 12.88
C ASN A 69 -1.27 -0.33 11.78
N LEU A 70 -0.67 -0.90 10.73
CA LEU A 70 -0.19 -0.13 9.58
C LEU A 70 -1.27 -0.06 8.50
N THR A 71 -1.60 1.16 8.07
CA THR A 71 -2.65 1.36 7.08
C THR A 71 -2.20 0.97 5.68
N TYR A 72 -0.99 1.39 5.26
CA TYR A 72 -0.47 1.16 3.91
C TYR A 72 0.67 0.14 3.87
N ASP A 73 0.91 -0.40 2.69
CA ASP A 73 2.07 -1.22 2.37
C ASP A 73 2.66 -0.82 1.01
N VAL A 74 3.94 -1.15 0.81
CA VAL A 74 4.62 -0.92 -0.46
C VAL A 74 4.70 -2.26 -1.20
N THR A 75 4.10 -2.30 -2.39
CA THR A 75 4.16 -3.49 -3.26
C THR A 75 5.27 -3.30 -4.30
N PRO A 76 6.26 -4.21 -4.38
CA PRO A 76 7.29 -4.15 -5.41
C PRO A 76 6.69 -4.17 -6.82
N ALA A 77 7.25 -3.34 -7.71
CA ALA A 77 6.81 -3.25 -9.10
C ALA A 77 6.89 -4.58 -9.86
N SER A 78 7.79 -5.49 -9.47
CA SER A 78 7.93 -6.81 -10.07
C SER A 78 6.73 -7.74 -9.86
N LEU A 79 5.88 -7.46 -8.87
CA LEU A 79 4.68 -8.24 -8.56
C LEU A 79 3.42 -7.71 -9.27
N VAL A 80 3.49 -6.51 -9.87
CA VAL A 80 2.35 -5.89 -10.54
C VAL A 80 2.52 -6.04 -12.05
N THR A 81 1.52 -6.62 -12.70
CA THR A 81 1.55 -6.88 -14.14
C THR A 81 1.33 -5.61 -14.96
N ALA A 82 0.33 -4.79 -14.58
CA ALA A 82 0.06 -3.53 -15.24
C ALA A 82 -0.70 -2.56 -14.33
N VAL A 83 -0.53 -1.26 -14.61
CA VAL A 83 -1.28 -0.16 -14.01
C VAL A 83 -2.26 0.39 -15.03
N ILE A 84 -3.55 0.36 -14.69
CA ILE A 84 -4.64 0.89 -15.50
C ILE A 84 -4.90 2.32 -15.05
N THR A 85 -4.71 3.26 -15.96
CA THR A 85 -4.94 4.70 -15.76
C THR A 85 -5.98 5.21 -16.75
N GLU A 86 -6.45 6.45 -16.56
CA GLU A 86 -7.35 7.10 -17.51
C GLU A 86 -6.71 7.41 -18.87
N LYS A 87 -5.37 7.40 -18.97
CA LYS A 87 -4.66 7.65 -20.23
C LYS A 87 -4.37 6.36 -21.00
N ALA A 88 -3.94 5.31 -20.31
CA ALA A 88 -3.56 4.02 -20.90
C ALA A 88 -3.35 2.94 -19.83
N ILE A 89 -3.21 1.69 -20.29
CA ILE A 89 -2.62 0.59 -19.53
C ILE A 89 -1.09 0.69 -19.67
N LEU A 90 -0.40 0.85 -18.55
CA LEU A 90 1.04 1.14 -18.51
C LEU A 90 1.76 0.16 -17.57
N PRO A 91 3.03 -0.18 -17.81
CA PRO A 91 3.84 -0.86 -16.80
C PRO A 91 4.13 0.08 -15.62
N CYS A 92 4.38 -0.45 -14.42
CA CYS A 92 4.69 0.36 -13.23
C CYS A 92 5.90 1.29 -13.44
N THR A 93 6.86 0.89 -14.27
CA THR A 93 8.05 1.69 -14.61
C THR A 93 7.75 2.95 -15.41
N SER A 94 6.55 3.08 -15.98
CA SER A 94 6.13 4.27 -16.74
C SER A 94 5.59 5.41 -15.86
N ALA A 95 5.36 5.18 -14.56
CA ALA A 95 4.89 6.21 -13.63
C ALA A 95 5.70 7.54 -13.69
N PRO A 96 7.06 7.54 -13.63
CA PRO A 96 7.84 8.78 -13.73
C PRO A 96 7.72 9.48 -15.10
N VAL A 97 7.49 8.73 -16.18
CA VAL A 97 7.30 9.31 -17.52
C VAL A 97 5.98 10.09 -17.57
N VAL A 98 4.91 9.53 -17.01
CA VAL A 98 3.59 10.19 -16.95
C VAL A 98 3.65 11.47 -16.12
N LEU A 99 4.35 11.44 -14.97
CA LEU A 99 4.55 12.63 -14.14
C LEU A 99 5.27 13.74 -14.92
N ARG A 100 6.33 13.41 -15.66
CA ARG A 100 7.06 14.38 -16.47
C ARG A 100 6.19 15.03 -17.56
N THR A 101 5.38 14.23 -18.27
CA THR A 101 4.49 14.76 -19.30
C THR A 101 3.46 15.73 -18.73
N LYS A 102 2.92 15.45 -17.53
CA LYS A 102 2.00 16.36 -16.86
C LYS A 102 2.64 17.71 -16.52
N LEU A 103 3.88 17.72 -16.00
CA LEU A 103 4.59 18.97 -15.71
C LEU A 103 4.75 19.83 -16.97
N THR A 104 5.06 19.19 -18.11
CA THR A 104 5.16 19.87 -19.41
C THR A 104 3.80 20.37 -19.93
N GLU A 105 2.72 19.60 -19.76
CA GLU A 105 1.34 20.02 -20.15
C GLU A 105 0.90 21.31 -19.40
N TYR A 106 1.37 21.52 -18.16
CA TYR A 106 1.07 22.72 -17.37
C TYR A 106 2.11 23.85 -17.51
N GLY A 107 3.12 23.70 -18.37
CA GLY A 107 4.07 24.76 -18.68
C GLY A 107 5.05 25.12 -17.56
N MET A 108 5.36 24.16 -16.67
CA MET A 108 6.43 24.29 -15.67
C MET A 108 7.76 23.74 -16.19
#